data_AF-A0A9E4C9D8-F1
#
_entry.id   AF-A0A9E4C9D8-F1
#
_cell.length_a   1.000
_cell.length_b   1.000
_cell.length_c   1.000
_cell.angle_alpha   90.00
_cell.angle_beta   90.00
_cell.angle_gamma   90.00
#
_symmetry.space_group_name_H-M   'P 1'
#
loop_
_entity.id
_entity.type
_entity.pdbx_description
1 polymer ?
#
loop_
_entity_poly.entity_id
_entity_poly.type
_entity_poly.pdbx_seq_one_letter_code
_entity_poly.pdbx_strand_id
1 'polypeptide(L)'
;MRFYEEQGLIPSERTSGNQRRYRRAVLRRVAVIRAAQAIGVSLREIRSALDALPDGRTPNKADWASLSRGWKDQLEERIEVLEKLKENLTGCIGCGCLQPERRDSISRRR
;
A
#
# COMPACT_ATOMS: atom_id res chain seq x y z
N MET A 1 13.27 -8.24 9.45
CA MET A 1 14.24 -7.14 9.69
C MET A 1 15.15 -6.95 8.51
N ARG A 2 16.03 -7.92 8.19
CA ARG A 2 16.99 -7.82 7.07
C ARG A 2 16.39 -7.33 5.75
N PHE A 3 15.24 -7.86 5.34
CA PHE A 3 14.53 -7.39 4.15
C PHE A 3 14.30 -5.86 4.16
N TYR A 4 13.75 -5.30 5.24
CA TYR A 4 13.50 -3.85 5.32
C TYR A 4 14.80 -3.04 5.38
N GLU A 5 15.88 -3.60 5.93
CA GLU A 5 17.21 -2.96 5.94
C GLU A 5 17.83 -2.93 4.54
N GLU A 6 17.75 -4.03 3.79
CA GLU A 6 18.19 -4.11 2.38
C GLU A 6 17.36 -3.19 1.50
N GLN A 7 16.08 -3.08 1.79
CA GLN A 7 15.21 -2.07 1.22
C GLN A 7 15.44 -0.69 1.87
N GLY A 8 16.51 -0.39 2.61
CA GLY A 8 16.82 0.94 3.15
C GLY A 8 15.72 1.61 3.98
N LEU A 9 14.75 0.84 4.49
CA LEU A 9 13.59 1.34 5.24
C LEU A 9 13.86 1.37 6.74
N ILE A 10 14.84 0.61 7.23
CA ILE A 10 15.26 0.62 8.62
C ILE A 10 16.79 0.65 8.73
N PRO A 11 17.34 1.42 9.68
CA PRO A 11 18.78 1.40 9.95
C PRO A 11 19.15 0.20 10.84
N SER A 12 20.38 -0.29 10.69
CA SER A 12 21.02 -1.22 11.61
C SER A 12 22.36 -0.64 12.06
N GLU A 13 22.80 -1.05 13.24
CA GLU A 13 24.16 -0.81 13.74
C GLU A 13 24.94 -2.11 13.69
N ARG A 14 26.26 -2.02 13.52
CA ARG A 14 27.14 -3.18 13.63
C ARG A 14 27.91 -3.15 14.93
N THR A 15 28.01 -4.30 15.58
CA THR A 15 28.92 -4.48 16.72
C THR A 15 30.36 -4.63 16.23
N SER A 16 31.33 -4.57 17.15
CA SER A 16 32.74 -4.87 16.87
C SER A 16 32.94 -6.28 16.28
N GLY A 17 32.07 -7.23 16.63
CA GLY A 17 32.02 -8.57 16.03
C GLY A 17 31.22 -8.68 14.72
N ASN A 18 30.95 -7.56 14.04
CA ASN A 18 30.20 -7.47 12.78
C ASN A 18 28.75 -8.01 12.85
N GLN A 19 28.16 -8.09 14.04
CA GLN A 19 26.76 -8.51 14.22
C GLN A 19 25.82 -7.31 14.06
N ARG A 20 24.67 -7.52 13.39
CA ARG A 20 23.64 -6.48 13.24
C ARG A 20 22.84 -6.30 14.53
N ARG A 21 22.66 -5.04 14.96
CA ARG A 21 21.78 -4.63 16.05
C ARG A 21 20.77 -3.60 15.56
N TYR A 22 19.55 -3.71 16.07
CA TYR A 22 18.47 -2.79 15.78
C TYR A 22 18.05 -2.08 17.07
N ARG A 23 18.01 -0.75 17.05
CA ARG A 23 17.51 0.04 18.19
C ARG A 23 16.02 -0.22 18.39
N ARG A 24 15.52 -0.03 19.62
CA ARG A 24 14.09 -0.21 19.95
C ARG A 24 13.16 0.65 19.08
N ALA A 25 13.62 1.81 18.63
CA ALA A 25 12.89 2.70 17.71
C ALA A 25 12.60 2.06 16.33
N VAL A 26 13.41 1.07 15.90
CA VAL A 26 13.18 0.32 14.67
C VAL A 26 11.88 -0.49 14.76
N LEU A 27 11.52 -1.01 15.94
CA LEU A 27 10.27 -1.76 16.11
C LEU A 27 9.03 -0.91 15.77
N ARG A 28 9.03 0.35 16.21
CA ARG A 28 7.96 1.30 15.85
C ARG A 28 7.93 1.58 14.35
N ARG A 29 9.10 1.80 13.74
CA ARG A 29 9.20 2.01 12.29
C ARG A 29 8.68 0.80 11.50
N VAL A 30 9.00 -0.42 11.94
CA VAL A 30 8.49 -1.66 11.33
C VAL A 30 6.98 -1.80 11.50
N ALA A 31 6.42 -1.44 12.66
CA ALA A 31 4.98 -1.46 12.86
C ALA A 31 4.24 -0.53 11.87
N VAL A 32 4.79 0.67 11.64
CA VAL A 32 4.28 1.63 10.63
C VAL A 32 4.35 1.04 9.23
N ILE A 33 5.51 0.47 8.84
CA ILE A 33 5.69 -0.17 7.54
C ILE A 33 4.67 -1.31 7.34
N ARG A 34 4.48 -2.16 8.34
CA ARG A 34 3.54 -3.29 8.28
C ARG A 34 2.09 -2.83 8.14
N ALA A 35 1.69 -1.81 8.88
CA ALA A 35 0.35 -1.26 8.78
C ALA A 35 0.07 -0.65 7.40
N ALA A 36 1.02 0.10 6.84
CA ALA A 36 0.91 0.64 5.49
C ALA A 36 0.83 -0.47 4.42
N GLN A 37 1.65 -1.52 4.54
CA GLN A 37 1.58 -2.67 3.63
C GLN A 37 0.24 -3.41 3.71
N ALA A 38 -0.38 -3.50 4.89
CA ALA A 38 -1.69 -4.15 5.06
C ALA A 38 -2.81 -3.38 4.34
N ILE A 39 -2.69 -2.05 4.26
CA ILE A 39 -3.57 -1.18 3.48
C ILE A 39 -3.26 -1.27 1.97
N GLY A 40 -2.12 -1.87 1.62
CA GLY A 40 -1.69 -2.10 0.25
C GLY A 40 -0.83 -0.98 -0.33
N VAL A 41 -0.27 -0.12 0.53
CA VAL A 41 0.72 0.89 0.15
C VAL A 41 2.03 0.20 -0.24
N SER A 42 2.64 0.61 -1.35
CA SER A 42 3.88 0.01 -1.84
C SER A 42 5.09 0.38 -0.96
N LEU A 43 6.12 -0.46 -0.97
CA LEU A 43 7.39 -0.16 -0.25
C LEU A 43 8.05 1.13 -0.75
N ARG A 44 7.83 1.51 -2.02
CA ARG A 44 8.34 2.74 -2.61
C ARG A 44 7.66 3.95 -1.97
N GLU A 45 6.33 3.96 -1.91
CA GLU A 45 5.56 5.04 -1.28
C GLU A 45 5.85 5.13 0.20
N ILE A 46 5.95 3.99 0.89
CA ILE A 46 6.33 3.95 2.31
C ILE A 46 7.72 4.59 2.50
N ARG A 47 8.69 4.29 1.62
CA ARG A 47 10.00 4.94 1.69
C ARG A 47 9.88 6.45 1.52
N SER A 48 9.24 6.92 0.44
CA SER A 48 9.08 8.35 0.17
C SER A 48 8.42 9.09 1.34
N ALA A 49 7.43 8.47 1.97
CA ALA A 49 6.72 9.05 3.10
C ALA A 49 7.59 9.09 4.38
N LEU A 50 8.46 8.10 4.58
CA LEU A 50 9.42 8.08 5.69
C LEU A 50 10.62 9.01 5.47
N ASP A 51 11.06 9.19 4.23
CA ASP A 51 12.17 10.10 3.87
C ASP A 51 11.76 11.57 3.98
N ALA A 52 10.46 11.87 3.87
CA ALA A 52 9.90 13.20 4.12
C ALA A 52 9.91 13.59 5.61
N LEU A 53 10.21 12.67 6.52
CA LEU A 53 10.28 12.98 7.95
C LEU A 53 11.58 13.70 8.30
N PRO A 54 11.55 14.70 9.20
CA PRO A 54 12.76 15.41 9.63
C PRO A 54 13.84 14.45 10.14
N ASP A 55 15.08 14.66 9.69
CA ASP A 55 16.27 13.90 10.09
C ASP A 55 16.18 12.38 9.88
N GLY A 56 15.27 11.91 9.00
CA GLY A 56 15.06 10.48 8.75
C GLY A 56 14.64 9.69 10.00
N ARG A 57 14.15 10.38 11.04
CA ARG A 57 13.84 9.79 12.34
C ARG A 57 12.70 8.77 12.26
N THR A 58 12.54 7.97 13.31
CA THR A 58 11.35 7.10 13.45
C THR A 58 10.10 7.97 13.60
N PRO A 59 9.00 7.65 12.88
CA PRO A 59 7.73 8.36 13.02
C PRO A 59 7.24 8.36 14.47
N ASN A 60 6.82 9.53 14.95
CA ASN A 60 6.12 9.69 16.21
C ASN A 60 4.59 9.65 15.98
N LYS A 61 3.80 9.91 17.03
CA LYS A 61 2.34 9.88 16.96
C LYS A 61 1.75 10.92 15.99
N ALA A 62 2.34 12.11 15.92
CA ALA A 62 1.89 13.18 15.03
C ALA A 62 2.20 12.85 13.56
N ASP A 63 3.40 12.34 13.28
CA ASP A 63 3.77 11.89 11.94
C ASP A 63 2.83 10.76 11.48
N TRP A 64 2.57 9.79 12.35
CA TRP A 64 1.63 8.71 12.07
C TRP A 64 0.26 9.25 11.67
N ALA A 65 -0.29 10.20 12.43
CA ALA A 65 -1.59 10.81 12.11
C ALA A 65 -1.60 11.57 10.78
N SER A 66 -0.46 12.10 10.34
CA SER A 66 -0.33 12.73 9.02
C SER A 66 -0.24 11.68 7.91
N LEU A 67 0.64 10.70 8.07
CA LEU A 67 0.86 9.62 7.11
C LEU A 67 -0.40 8.77 6.90
N SER A 68 -1.08 8.43 8.00
CA SER A 68 -2.27 7.58 7.97
C SER A 68 -3.45 8.24 7.27
N ARG A 69 -3.51 9.58 7.21
CA ARG A 69 -4.57 10.30 6.48
C ARG A 69 -4.45 10.03 4.98
N GLY A 70 -3.26 10.22 4.40
CA GLY A 70 -3.04 9.94 2.97
C GLY A 70 -3.28 8.47 2.62
N TRP A 71 -2.92 7.53 3.50
CA TRP A 71 -3.17 6.11 3.26
C TRP A 71 -4.64 5.71 3.48
N LYS A 72 -5.39 6.44 4.31
CA LYS A 72 -6.83 6.23 4.48
C LYS A 72 -7.56 6.53 3.19
N ASP A 73 -7.22 7.63 2.52
CA ASP A 73 -7.87 8.02 1.26
C ASP A 73 -7.63 6.96 0.17
N GLN A 74 -6.39 6.43 0.07
CA GLN A 74 -6.08 5.31 -0.83
C GLN A 74 -6.85 4.02 -0.49
N LEU A 75 -7.04 3.74 0.81
CA LEU A 75 -7.83 2.60 1.26
C LEU A 75 -9.29 2.74 0.85
N GLU A 76 -9.86 3.94 1.02
CA GLU A 76 -11.25 4.24 0.70
C GLU A 76 -11.51 4.11 -0.80
N GLU A 77 -10.65 4.68 -1.66
CA GLU A 77 -10.73 4.51 -3.12
C GLU A 77 -10.71 3.03 -3.53
N ARG A 78 -9.85 2.25 -2.88
CA ARG A 78 -9.73 0.82 -3.15
C ARG A 78 -10.92 0.01 -2.64
N ILE A 79 -11.51 0.39 -1.52
CA ILE A 79 -12.76 -0.19 -1.01
C ILE A 79 -13.88 0.07 -2.02
N GLU A 80 -14.06 1.30 -2.50
CA GLU A 80 -15.11 1.64 -3.46
C GLU A 80 -15.02 0.80 -4.75
N VAL A 81 -13.79 0.61 -5.27
CA VAL A 81 -13.57 -0.23 -6.45
C VAL A 81 -13.92 -1.70 -6.15
N LEU A 82 -13.49 -2.23 -5.00
CA LEU A 82 -13.77 -3.61 -4.61
C LEU A 82 -15.25 -3.84 -4.34
N GLU A 83 -15.96 -2.87 -3.79
CA GLU A 83 -17.41 -2.91 -3.58
C GLU A 83 -18.15 -2.94 -4.92
N LYS A 84 -17.82 -2.04 -5.86
CA LYS A 84 -18.39 -2.06 -7.23
C LYS A 84 -18.14 -3.38 -7.96
N LEU A 85 -16.91 -3.92 -7.85
CA LEU A 85 -16.58 -5.22 -8.44
C LEU A 85 -17.38 -6.36 -7.79
N LYS A 86 -17.55 -6.34 -6.47
CA LYS A 86 -18.38 -7.31 -5.75
C LYS A 86 -19.84 -7.23 -6.21
N GLU A 87 -20.39 -6.02 -6.34
CA GLU A 87 -21.75 -5.79 -6.85
C GLU A 87 -21.92 -6.34 -8.27
N ASN A 88 -20.95 -6.06 -9.16
CA ASN A 88 -20.96 -6.58 -10.53
C ASN A 88 -20.89 -8.10 -10.58
N LEU A 89 -20.10 -8.75 -9.71
CA LEU A 89 -20.08 -10.22 -9.63
C LEU A 89 -21.45 -10.77 -9.24
N THR A 90 -22.12 -10.16 -8.25
CA THR A 90 -23.49 -10.58 -7.88
C THR A 90 -24.53 -10.26 -8.95
N GLY A 91 -24.42 -9.13 -9.65
CA GLY A 91 -25.33 -8.71 -10.72
C GLY A 91 -25.18 -9.56 -11.99
N CYS A 92 -23.95 -9.91 -12.38
CA CYS A 92 -23.67 -10.72 -13.54
C CYS A 92 -23.99 -12.21 -13.33
N ILE A 93 -23.87 -12.74 -12.11
CA ILE A 93 -24.30 -14.11 -11.79
C ILE A 93 -25.84 -14.23 -11.85
N GLY A 94 -26.58 -13.15 -11.58
CA GLY A 94 -28.04 -13.11 -11.66
C GLY A 94 -28.64 -12.87 -13.06
N CYS A 95 -27.87 -12.30 -14.01
CA CYS A 95 -28.35 -11.93 -15.34
C CYS A 95 -27.86 -12.86 -16.48
N GLY A 96 -26.79 -13.63 -16.30
CA GLY A 96 -26.26 -14.50 -17.36
C GLY A 96 -25.71 -13.76 -18.59
N CYS A 97 -25.48 -12.45 -18.47
CA CYS A 97 -25.15 -11.55 -19.57
C CYS A 97 -23.64 -11.24 -19.67
N LEU A 98 -22.76 -12.22 -19.36
CA LEU A 98 -21.36 -12.19 -19.80
C LEU A 98 -21.31 -12.47 -21.32
N GLN A 99 -21.69 -11.49 -22.13
CA GLN A 99 -21.17 -11.38 -23.50
C GLN A 99 -20.30 -10.12 -23.57
N PRO A 100 -19.02 -10.25 -23.97
CA PRO A 100 -18.24 -9.08 -24.34
C PRO A 100 -18.96 -8.42 -25.52
N GLU A 101 -19.29 -7.14 -25.36
CA GLU A 101 -19.85 -6.24 -26.36
C GLU A 101 -19.22 -6.50 -27.75
N ARG A 102 -19.85 -7.33 -28.57
CA ARG A 102 -19.53 -7.41 -30.00
C ARG A 102 -20.14 -6.18 -30.65
N ARG A 103 -19.28 -5.22 -30.96
CA ARG A 103 -19.62 -4.07 -31.79
C ARG A 103 -19.79 -4.53 -33.25
N ASP A 104 -20.88 -5.22 -33.55
CA ASP A 104 -21.29 -5.51 -34.92
C ASP A 104 -22.08 -4.31 -35.47
N SER A 105 -21.36 -3.32 -35.99
CA SER A 105 -21.95 -2.30 -36.85
C SER A 105 -22.01 -2.83 -38.29
N ILE A 106 -23.04 -3.62 -38.60
CA ILE A 106 -23.46 -3.88 -39.99
C ILE A 106 -24.87 -3.30 -40.18
N SER A 107 -24.95 -2.22 -40.97
CA SER A 107 -26.03 -1.95 -41.94
C SER A 107 -26.04 -0.46 -42.33
N ARG A 108 -25.44 -0.15 -43.48
CA ARG A 108 -26.09 0.77 -44.42
C ARG A 108 -26.21 0.06 -45.75
N ARG A 109 -27.45 -0.31 -46.06
CA ARG A 109 -27.93 -0.61 -47.40
C ARG A 109 -27.58 0.56 -48.33
N ARG A 110 -26.92 0.26 -49.45
CA ARG A 110 -27.40 0.51 -50.81
C ARG A 110 -26.61 -0.39 -51.76
#